data_AF-A0A2K4ILZ4-F1
#
_entry.id   AF-A0A2K4ILZ4-F1
#
_cell.length_a   1.000
_cell.length_b   1.000
_cell.length_c   1.000
_cell.angle_alpha   90.00
_cell.angle_beta   90.00
_cell.angle_gamma   90.00
#
_symmetry.space_group_name_H-M   'P 1'
#
loop_
_entity.id
_entity.type
_entity.pdbx_description
1 polymer ?
#
loop_
_entity_poly.entity_id
_entity_poly.type
_entity_poly.pdbx_seq_one_letter_code
_entity_poly.pdbx_strand_id
1 'polypeptide(L)'
;MNRYVFIDAYSPPFTRAVQIVDAEESPQFTPPGPSGYWVQVSIDTPVQVGWKGNYVGNGWVFTELTYEDNVAVLDVRVRQLLTQAANWLTINPLQYKLDLGVASSSETELLLAYKQYCVAISDIKDQTGYPYTINWPVAPF
;
A
#
# COMPACT_ATOMS: atom_id res chain seq x y z
N MET A 1 18.40 27.96 1.73
CA MET A 1 17.22 27.09 1.86
C MET A 1 17.27 25.96 0.84
N ASN A 2 17.30 24.72 1.33
CA ASN A 2 17.32 23.50 0.53
C ASN A 2 15.94 22.82 0.58
N ARG A 3 15.64 21.96 -0.40
CA ARG A 3 14.48 21.07 -0.35
C ARG A 3 14.93 19.67 0.00
N TYR A 4 14.30 19.08 1.01
CA TYR A 4 14.50 17.71 1.42
C TYR A 4 13.23 16.91 1.14
N VAL A 5 13.39 15.76 0.48
CA VAL A 5 12.30 14.83 0.21
C VAL A 5 12.59 13.55 0.96
N PHE A 6 11.69 13.12 1.84
CA PHE A 6 11.78 11.78 2.40
C PHE A 6 11.22 10.81 1.38
N ILE A 7 12.06 9.87 0.96
CA ILE A 7 11.67 8.83 0.04
C ILE A 7 11.46 7.51 0.78
N ASP A 8 10.32 6.87 0.57
CA ASP A 8 10.10 5.50 1.03
C ASP A 8 10.83 4.53 0.08
N ALA A 9 12.07 4.21 0.42
CA ALA A 9 13.00 3.48 -0.44
C ALA A 9 12.64 2.00 -0.61
N TYR A 10 11.76 1.47 0.25
CA TYR A 10 11.36 0.07 0.26
C TYR A 10 9.86 -0.11 -0.02
N SER A 11 9.20 0.91 -0.57
CA SER A 11 7.81 0.81 -1.01
C SER A 11 7.74 0.09 -2.36
N PRO A 12 7.20 -1.13 -2.46
CA PRO A 12 6.80 -1.66 -3.75
C PRO A 12 5.62 -0.84 -4.32
N PRO A 13 5.51 -0.67 -5.64
CA PRO A 13 6.41 -1.19 -6.68
C PRO A 13 7.59 -0.27 -7.00
N PHE A 14 7.62 0.95 -6.46
CA PHE A 14 8.68 1.92 -6.66
C PHE A 14 8.78 2.89 -5.48
N THR A 15 9.94 3.52 -5.37
CA THR A 15 10.20 4.60 -4.41
C THR A 15 9.23 5.76 -4.60
N ARG A 16 8.73 6.30 -3.48
CA ARG A 16 7.78 7.43 -3.48
C ARG A 16 8.24 8.54 -2.55
N ALA A 17 7.98 9.77 -2.95
CA ALA A 17 8.06 10.92 -2.06
C ALA A 17 6.92 10.83 -1.05
N VAL A 18 7.23 10.78 0.25
CA VAL A 18 6.20 10.67 1.31
C VAL A 18 6.16 11.89 2.21
N GLN A 19 7.23 12.68 2.25
CA GLN A 19 7.25 13.97 2.93
C GLN A 19 8.22 14.93 2.23
N ILE A 20 7.89 16.21 2.24
CA ILE A 20 8.72 17.28 1.68
C ILE A 20 8.90 18.34 2.75
N VAL A 21 10.13 18.79 2.97
CA VAL A 21 10.49 19.82 3.93
C VAL A 21 11.52 20.75 3.29
N ASP A 22 11.25 22.05 3.33
CA ASP A 22 12.22 23.07 2.95
C ASP A 22 12.93 23.56 4.22
N ALA A 23 14.26 23.43 4.28
CA ALA A 23 15.08 23.73 5.45
C ALA A 23 16.53 24.05 5.06
N GLU A 24 17.31 24.68 5.94
CA GLU A 24 18.75 24.88 5.71
C GLU A 24 19.55 23.60 5.93
N GLU A 25 19.18 22.81 6.94
CA GLU A 25 19.84 21.55 7.30
C GLU A 25 18.93 20.34 7.07
N SER A 26 19.53 19.16 6.90
CA SER A 26 18.79 17.92 6.70
C SER A 26 17.95 17.60 7.94
N PRO A 27 16.66 17.26 7.78
CA PRO A 27 15.84 16.81 8.90
C PRO A 27 16.44 15.57 9.57
N GLN A 28 16.41 15.54 10.90
CA GLN A 28 16.97 14.47 11.73
C GLN A 28 15.90 13.51 12.29
N PHE A 29 14.75 13.43 11.62
CA PHE A 29 13.65 12.54 12.01
C PHE A 29 13.22 11.67 10.84
N THR A 30 12.61 10.53 11.16
CA THR A 30 12.01 9.62 10.19
C THR A 30 10.49 9.71 10.31
N PRO A 31 9.75 9.95 9.22
CA PRO A 31 8.29 9.90 9.26
C PRO A 31 7.80 8.51 9.73
N PRO A 32 6.73 8.43 10.53
CA PRO A 32 6.23 7.16 11.04
C PRO A 32 5.57 6.35 9.91
N GLY A 33 5.97 5.08 9.75
CA GLY A 33 5.41 4.17 8.75
C GLY A 33 6.36 3.81 7.60
N PRO A 34 6.79 4.77 6.76
CA PRO A 34 7.68 4.49 5.64
C PRO A 34 9.10 4.16 6.12
N SER A 35 9.81 3.36 5.34
CA SER A 35 11.20 3.00 5.62
C SER A 35 12.09 3.61 4.54
N GLY A 36 12.92 4.57 4.91
CA GLY A 36 13.55 5.43 3.92
C GLY A 36 14.54 6.42 4.49
N TYR A 37 14.86 7.42 3.68
CA TYR A 37 15.83 8.45 4.03
C TYR A 37 15.49 9.77 3.34
N TRP A 38 16.05 10.86 3.89
CA TRP A 38 15.98 12.18 3.29
C TRP A 38 16.97 12.29 2.12
N VAL A 39 16.49 12.85 1.01
CA VAL A 39 17.33 13.23 -0.12
C VAL A 39 17.26 14.74 -0.29
N GLN A 40 18.42 15.38 -0.43
CA GLN A 40 18.51 16.80 -0.76
C GLN A 40 18.34 16.96 -2.27
N VAL A 41 17.47 17.88 -2.66
CA VAL A 41 17.27 18.30 -4.05
C VAL A 41 17.26 19.82 -4.14
N SER A 42 17.41 20.34 -5.36
CA SER A 42 17.29 21.79 -5.60
C SER A 42 15.92 22.29 -5.15
N ILE A 43 15.86 23.50 -4.60
CA ILE A 43 14.60 24.10 -4.12
C ILE A 43 13.53 24.20 -5.22
N ASP A 44 13.97 24.34 -6.47
CA ASP A 44 13.09 24.42 -7.65
C ASP A 44 12.70 23.04 -8.21
N THR A 45 13.12 21.94 -7.59
CA THR A 45 12.77 20.58 -8.04
C THR A 45 11.26 20.39 -7.90
N PRO A 46 10.53 20.08 -8.99
CA PRO A 46 9.11 19.77 -8.91
C PRO A 46 8.93 18.42 -8.24
N VAL A 47 8.18 18.40 -7.13
CA VAL A 47 7.87 17.19 -6.38
C VAL A 47 6.61 17.40 -5.54
N GLN A 48 5.80 16.37 -5.41
CA GLN A 48 4.68 16.31 -4.47
C GLN A 48 4.68 14.98 -3.72
N VAL A 49 4.04 14.97 -2.56
CA VAL A 49 3.82 13.73 -1.81
C VAL A 49 3.00 12.77 -2.69
N GLY A 50 3.43 11.52 -2.77
CA GLY A 50 2.83 10.47 -3.59
C GLY A 50 3.51 10.28 -4.95
N TRP A 51 4.31 11.23 -5.42
CA TRP A 51 5.03 11.10 -6.70
C TRP A 51 6.09 10.00 -6.64
N LYS A 52 6.28 9.34 -7.78
CA LYS A 52 7.31 8.32 -7.99
C LYS A 52 8.67 9.00 -8.07
N GLY A 53 9.64 8.51 -7.31
CA GLY A 53 11.03 8.97 -7.34
C GLY A 53 11.91 7.99 -8.10
N ASN A 54 12.65 8.47 -9.10
CA ASN A 54 13.64 7.70 -9.83
C ASN A 54 15.01 8.39 -9.70
N TYR A 55 16.06 7.60 -9.47
CA TYR A 55 17.43 8.10 -9.46
C TYR A 55 18.08 7.87 -10.82
N VAL A 56 18.34 8.95 -11.57
CA VAL A 56 18.84 8.90 -12.95
C VAL A 56 20.02 9.85 -13.10
N GLY A 57 21.14 9.37 -13.65
CA GLY A 57 22.28 10.21 -14.04
C GLY A 57 22.95 11.04 -12.92
N ASN A 58 22.71 10.73 -11.64
CA ASN A 58 23.12 11.44 -10.42
C ASN A 58 22.11 12.46 -9.85
N GLY A 59 20.84 12.39 -10.25
CA GLY A 59 19.78 13.22 -9.67
C GLY A 59 18.51 12.43 -9.39
N TRP A 60 17.74 12.92 -8.43
CA TRP A 60 16.37 12.47 -8.21
C TRP A 60 15.43 13.19 -9.17
N VAL A 61 14.64 12.41 -9.89
CA VAL A 61 13.55 12.90 -10.73
C VAL A 61 12.24 12.38 -10.15
N PHE A 62 11.32 13.29 -9.85
CA PHE A 62 10.00 12.96 -9.34
C PHE A 62 8.96 13.15 -10.44
N THR A 63 8.08 12.17 -10.58
CA THR A 63 7.03 12.17 -11.60
C THR A 63 5.70 11.82 -10.96
N GLU A 64 4.63 12.46 -11.42
CA GLU A 64 3.27 12.04 -11.12
C GLU A 64 3.05 10.58 -11.55
N LEU A 65 2.16 9.88 -10.83
CA LEU A 65 1.86 8.49 -11.14
C LEU A 65 1.03 8.39 -12.41
N THR A 66 1.49 7.57 -13.34
CA THR A 66 0.69 7.19 -14.50
C THR A 66 -0.48 6.28 -14.09
N TYR A 67 -1.40 6.02 -15.02
CA TYR A 67 -2.44 5.00 -14.82
C TYR A 67 -1.80 3.64 -14.44
N GLU A 68 -0.78 3.22 -15.17
CA GLU A 68 -0.08 1.95 -14.95
C GLU A 68 0.63 1.89 -13.59
N ASP A 69 1.24 3.01 -13.16
CA ASP A 69 1.84 3.11 -11.84
C ASP A 69 0.79 2.95 -10.72
N ASN A 70 -0.40 3.55 -10.89
CA ASN A 70 -1.50 3.39 -9.93
C ASN A 70 -1.99 1.93 -9.90
N VAL A 71 -2.16 1.30 -11.06
CA VAL A 71 -2.49 -0.15 -11.14
C VAL A 71 -1.46 -0.99 -10.39
N ALA A 72 -0.17 -0.75 -10.61
CA ALA A 72 0.89 -1.50 -9.95
C ALA A 72 0.88 -1.33 -8.42
N VAL A 73 0.58 -0.11 -7.92
CA VAL A 73 0.40 0.16 -6.49
C VAL A 73 -0.78 -0.62 -5.92
N LEU A 74 -1.91 -0.65 -6.64
CA LEU A 74 -3.09 -1.40 -6.22
C LEU A 74 -2.85 -2.91 -6.21
N ASP A 75 -2.15 -3.46 -7.20
CA ASP A 75 -1.83 -4.89 -7.27
C ASP A 75 -0.95 -5.35 -6.11
N VAL A 76 -0.01 -4.51 -5.68
CA VAL A 76 0.77 -4.75 -4.46
C VAL A 76 -0.15 -4.79 -3.24
N ARG A 77 -1.06 -3.84 -3.12
CA ARG A 77 -1.98 -3.75 -1.98
C ARG A 77 -2.97 -4.92 -1.92
N VAL A 78 -3.55 -5.30 -3.06
CA VAL A 78 -4.44 -6.48 -3.20
C VAL A 78 -3.73 -7.73 -2.73
N ARG A 79 -2.49 -7.96 -3.18
CA ARG A 79 -1.67 -9.10 -2.74
C ARG A 79 -1.42 -9.09 -1.25
N GLN A 80 -1.04 -7.95 -0.67
CA GLN A 80 -0.84 -7.81 0.78
C GLN A 80 -2.09 -8.18 1.58
N LEU A 81 -3.26 -7.69 1.16
CA LEU A 81 -4.54 -7.95 1.83
C LEU A 81 -4.96 -9.42 1.74
N LEU A 82 -4.78 -10.05 0.58
CA LEU A 82 -5.06 -11.49 0.41
C LEU A 82 -4.06 -12.37 1.18
N THR A 83 -2.77 -11.99 1.23
CA THR A 83 -1.78 -12.69 2.05
C THR A 83 -2.12 -12.58 3.54
N GLN A 84 -2.52 -11.40 4.02
CA GLN A 84 -2.98 -11.23 5.40
C GLN A 84 -4.18 -12.12 5.71
N ALA A 85 -5.17 -12.17 4.83
CA ALA A 85 -6.34 -13.04 4.96
C ALA A 85 -5.94 -14.53 5.01
N ALA A 86 -5.08 -14.98 4.09
CA ALA A 86 -4.60 -16.36 4.07
C ALA A 86 -3.85 -16.75 5.36
N ASN A 87 -3.00 -15.85 5.88
CA ASN A 87 -2.29 -16.07 7.14
C ASN A 87 -3.26 -16.19 8.32
N TRP A 88 -4.30 -15.36 8.35
CA TRP A 88 -5.32 -15.44 9.40
C TRP A 88 -6.05 -16.80 9.41
N LEU A 89 -6.36 -17.36 8.24
CA LEU A 89 -7.00 -18.68 8.13
C LEU A 89 -6.08 -19.84 8.56
N THR A 90 -4.76 -19.65 8.53
CA THR A 90 -3.79 -20.66 8.98
C THR A 90 -3.90 -20.91 10.49
N ILE A 91 -4.26 -19.88 11.26
CA ILE A 91 -4.45 -19.98 12.73
C ILE A 91 -5.93 -20.06 13.14
N ASN A 92 -6.86 -19.82 12.20
CA ASN A 92 -8.31 -19.96 12.39
C ASN A 92 -8.86 -21.00 11.40
N PRO A 93 -8.84 -22.31 11.72
CA PRO A 93 -9.15 -23.40 10.80
C PRO A 93 -10.66 -23.55 10.52
N LEU A 94 -11.36 -22.46 10.24
CA LEU A 94 -12.81 -22.40 10.10
C LEU A 94 -13.34 -23.33 9.00
N GLN A 95 -12.63 -23.41 7.87
CA GLN A 95 -13.00 -24.33 6.79
C GLN A 95 -12.94 -25.79 7.25
N TYR A 96 -11.88 -26.19 7.96
CA TYR A 96 -11.76 -27.55 8.50
C TYR A 96 -12.82 -27.84 9.56
N LYS A 97 -13.15 -26.88 10.44
CA LYS A 97 -14.24 -27.04 11.41
C LYS A 97 -15.59 -27.25 10.72
N LEU A 98 -15.84 -26.51 9.63
CA LEU A 98 -17.04 -26.66 8.82
C LEU A 98 -17.08 -28.04 8.16
N ASP A 99 -15.99 -28.45 7.52
CA ASP A 99 -15.89 -29.73 6.81
C ASP A 99 -16.05 -30.94 7.75
N LEU A 100 -15.57 -30.82 9.00
CA LEU A 100 -15.74 -31.82 10.05
C LEU A 100 -17.13 -31.77 10.73
N GLY A 101 -17.96 -30.78 10.40
CA GLY A 101 -19.28 -30.58 11.01
C GLY A 101 -19.24 -30.13 12.48
N VAL A 102 -18.12 -29.56 12.93
CA VAL A 102 -17.91 -29.11 14.33
C VAL A 102 -17.91 -27.58 14.46
N ALA A 103 -18.04 -26.84 13.35
CA ALA A 103 -18.13 -25.39 13.38
C ALA A 103 -19.41 -24.92 14.09
N SER A 104 -19.27 -23.91 14.95
CA SER A 104 -20.41 -23.19 15.50
C SER A 104 -21.08 -22.30 14.43
N SER A 105 -22.27 -21.79 14.74
CA SER A 105 -22.96 -20.84 13.86
C SER A 105 -22.14 -19.56 13.62
N SER A 106 -21.53 -19.00 14.68
CA SER A 106 -20.70 -17.80 14.55
C SER A 106 -19.42 -18.05 13.74
N GLU A 107 -18.82 -19.24 13.85
CA GLU A 107 -17.66 -19.63 13.03
C GLU A 107 -18.02 -19.77 11.55
N THR A 108 -19.23 -20.25 11.27
CA THR A 108 -19.76 -20.37 9.90
C THR A 108 -20.02 -18.99 9.29
N GLU A 109 -20.61 -18.07 10.06
CA GLU A 109 -20.82 -16.68 9.66
C GLU A 109 -19.51 -15.94 9.40
N LEU A 110 -18.52 -16.11 10.28
CA LEU A 110 -17.20 -15.51 10.12
C LEU A 110 -16.47 -16.06 8.88
N LEU A 111 -16.58 -17.37 8.60
CA LEU A 111 -16.04 -17.97 7.38
C LEU A 111 -16.71 -17.43 6.11
N LEU A 112 -18.01 -17.19 6.15
CA LEU A 112 -18.73 -16.58 5.04
C LEU A 112 -18.25 -15.14 4.80
N ALA A 113 -18.16 -14.33 5.85
CA ALA A 113 -17.67 -12.96 5.76
C ALA A 113 -16.22 -12.90 5.23
N TYR A 114 -15.35 -13.80 5.70
CA TYR A 114 -13.98 -13.96 5.19
C TYR A 114 -13.96 -14.24 3.68
N LYS A 115 -14.78 -15.19 3.20
CA LYS A 115 -14.86 -15.53 1.77
C LYS A 115 -15.35 -14.35 0.93
N GLN A 116 -16.38 -13.65 1.41
CA GLN A 116 -16.90 -12.45 0.76
C GLN A 116 -15.83 -11.34 0.68
N TYR A 117 -15.06 -11.15 1.75
CA TYR A 117 -13.94 -10.22 1.76
C TYR A 117 -12.89 -10.58 0.69
N CYS A 118 -12.46 -11.83 0.60
CA CYS A 118 -11.47 -12.26 -0.40
C CYS A 118 -11.97 -12.06 -1.84
N VAL A 119 -13.26 -12.33 -2.11
CA VAL A 119 -13.89 -12.06 -3.40
C VAL A 119 -13.88 -10.56 -3.69
N ALA A 120 -14.37 -9.74 -2.75
CA ALA A 120 -14.43 -8.30 -2.92
C ALA A 120 -13.05 -7.65 -3.15
N ILE A 121 -11.99 -8.18 -2.54
CA ILE A 121 -10.61 -7.75 -2.78
C ILE A 121 -10.13 -8.14 -4.19
N SER A 122 -10.48 -9.34 -4.66
CA SER A 122 -10.11 -9.82 -6.00
C SER A 122 -10.80 -9.04 -7.13
N ASP A 123 -12.00 -8.53 -6.85
CA ASP A 123 -12.85 -7.81 -7.81
C ASP A 123 -12.65 -6.28 -7.75
N ILE A 124 -11.63 -5.78 -7.04
CA ILE A 124 -11.34 -4.34 -6.91
C ILE A 124 -11.22 -3.64 -8.26
N LYS A 125 -10.66 -4.33 -9.27
CA LYS A 125 -10.51 -3.80 -10.64
C LYS A 125 -11.83 -3.51 -11.35
N ASP A 126 -12.92 -4.11 -10.88
CA ASP A 126 -14.25 -3.96 -11.47
C ASP A 126 -15.04 -2.81 -10.81
N GLN A 127 -14.48 -2.17 -9.78
CA GLN A 127 -15.08 -1.00 -9.15
C GLN A 127 -15.06 0.22 -10.07
N THR A 128 -16.14 1.00 -10.03
CA THR A 128 -16.19 2.31 -10.70
C THR A 128 -15.15 3.24 -10.08
N GLY A 129 -14.34 3.88 -10.93
CA GLY A 129 -13.28 4.79 -10.50
C GLY A 129 -11.90 4.14 -10.36
N TYR A 130 -11.78 2.83 -10.59
CA TYR A 130 -10.47 2.18 -10.68
C TYR A 130 -9.58 2.84 -11.75
N PRO A 131 -8.28 3.06 -11.49
CA PRO A 131 -7.51 2.77 -10.27
C PRO A 131 -7.45 3.95 -9.27
N TYR A 132 -8.14 5.05 -9.55
CA TYR A 132 -7.98 6.30 -8.80
C TYR A 132 -8.83 6.38 -7.54
N THR A 133 -9.99 5.73 -7.53
CA THR A 133 -10.92 5.73 -6.40
C THR A 133 -11.35 4.30 -6.14
N ILE A 134 -10.88 3.74 -5.02
CA ILE A 134 -11.16 2.37 -4.60
C ILE A 134 -11.88 2.40 -3.25
N ASN A 135 -13.02 1.74 -3.18
CA ASN A 135 -13.66 1.42 -1.91
C ASN A 135 -13.10 0.09 -1.38
N TRP A 136 -12.22 0.18 -0.39
CA TRP A 136 -11.55 -0.99 0.17
C TRP A 136 -12.50 -1.80 1.08
N PRO A 137 -12.69 -3.10 0.82
CA PRO A 137 -13.37 -3.99 1.76
C PRO A 137 -12.71 -3.96 3.13
N VAL A 138 -13.51 -4.01 4.19
CA VAL A 138 -13.02 -4.09 5.58
C VAL A 138 -12.86 -5.57 5.95
N ALA A 139 -11.69 -5.92 6.50
CA ALA A 139 -11.44 -7.27 6.97
C ALA A 139 -12.39 -7.61 8.15
N PRO A 140 -13.09 -8.75 8.12
CA PRO A 140 -14.03 -9.12 9.18
C PRO A 140 -13.36 -9.77 10.40
N PHE A 141 -12.02 -9.73 10.49
CA PHE A 141 -11.21 -10.51 11.42
C PHE A 141 -10.03 -9.74 12.00
#